data_AF-A0A9X2YD53-F1
#
_entry.id   AF-A0A9X2YD53-F1
#
_cell.length_a   1.000
_cell.length_b   1.000
_cell.length_c   1.000
_cell.angle_alpha   90.00
_cell.angle_beta   90.00
_cell.angle_gamma   90.00
#
_symmetry.space_group_name_H-M   'P 1'
#
loop_
_entity.id
_entity.type
_entity.pdbx_description
1 polymer ?
#
loop_
_entity_poly.entity_id
_entity_poly.type
_entity_poly.pdbx_seq_one_letter_code
_entity_poly.pdbx_strand_id
1 'polypeptide(L)'
;MAAACSRHGLRRSMGATGICWDNAGAESLWSTFKHEYYYRHVFGTKMELIAAVDNWMRFYNHQRRHSSIGMRSPITYERTLNVTLEAS
;
A
#
# COMPACT_ATOMS: atom_id res chain seq x y z
N MET A 1 -12.60 14.54 -9.35
CA MET A 1 -11.73 13.39 -9.66
C MET A 1 -11.36 13.29 -11.14
N ALA A 2 -12.32 13.21 -12.07
CA ALA A 2 -12.05 13.09 -13.52
C ALA A 2 -11.13 14.20 -14.07
N ALA A 3 -11.44 15.47 -13.79
CA ALA A 3 -10.66 16.62 -14.25
C ALA A 3 -9.22 16.63 -13.70
N ALA A 4 -9.01 16.14 -12.47
CA ALA A 4 -7.67 16.04 -11.90
C ALA A 4 -6.86 14.94 -12.60
N CYS A 5 -7.45 13.77 -12.85
CA CYS A 5 -6.78 12.70 -13.59
C CYS A 5 -6.38 13.13 -15.00
N SER A 6 -7.29 13.80 -15.73
CA SER A 6 -7.00 14.32 -17.08
C SER A 6 -5.87 15.34 -17.07
N ARG A 7 -5.84 16.25 -16.09
CA ARG A 7 -4.77 17.24 -15.95
C ARG A 7 -3.39 16.62 -15.73
N HIS A 8 -3.33 15.46 -15.09
CA HIS A 8 -2.08 14.77 -14.78
C HIS A 8 -1.78 13.59 -15.73
N GLY A 9 -2.53 13.46 -16.84
CA GLY A 9 -2.35 12.36 -17.80
C GLY A 9 -2.63 10.96 -17.21
N LEU A 10 -3.37 10.89 -16.10
CA LEU A 10 -3.65 9.64 -15.40
C LEU A 10 -4.84 8.94 -16.04
N ARG A 11 -4.62 7.72 -16.55
CA ARG A 11 -5.70 6.85 -17.00
C ARG A 11 -6.43 6.27 -15.80
N ARG A 12 -7.71 6.62 -15.67
CA ARG A 12 -8.57 6.05 -14.63
C ARG A 12 -8.87 4.59 -14.98
N SER A 13 -8.40 3.65 -14.15
CA SER A 13 -8.94 2.30 -14.15
C SER A 13 -10.22 2.31 -13.33
N MET A 14 -11.36 2.32 -14.02
CA MET A 14 -12.65 2.05 -13.38
C MET A 14 -12.90 0.56 -13.61
N GLY A 15 -12.72 -0.26 -12.57
CA GLY A 15 -13.17 -1.65 -12.61
C GLY A 15 -14.63 -1.74 -13.04
N ALA A 16 -15.00 -2.82 -13.72
CA ALA A 16 -16.42 -3.05 -13.99
C ALA A 16 -17.17 -3.13 -12.65
N THR A 17 -18.38 -2.57 -12.60
CA THR A 17 -19.21 -2.60 -11.40
C THR A 17 -19.37 -4.05 -10.91
N GLY A 18 -18.86 -4.36 -9.71
CA GLY A 18 -18.92 -5.70 -9.12
C GLY A 18 -17.63 -6.52 -9.13
N ILE A 19 -16.51 -5.99 -9.65
CA ILE A 19 -15.20 -6.66 -9.58
C ILE A 19 -14.44 -6.17 -8.32
N CYS A 20 -14.41 -7.00 -7.27
CA CYS A 20 -13.74 -6.66 -5.99
C CYS A 20 -12.21 -6.77 -6.02
N TRP A 21 -11.63 -7.37 -7.07
CA TRP A 21 -10.19 -7.60 -7.17
C TRP A 21 -9.36 -6.31 -7.15
N ASP A 22 -9.90 -5.21 -7.70
CA ASP A 22 -9.20 -3.92 -7.75
C ASP A 22 -8.90 -3.35 -6.35
N ASN A 23 -9.73 -3.70 -5.35
CA ASN A 23 -9.56 -3.23 -3.97
C ASN A 23 -8.92 -4.28 -3.05
N ALA A 24 -8.80 -5.54 -3.49
CA ALA A 24 -8.34 -6.65 -2.65
C ALA A 24 -6.95 -6.41 -2.04
N GLY A 25 -6.05 -5.75 -2.78
CA GLY A 25 -4.72 -5.37 -2.27
C GLY A 25 -4.79 -4.34 -1.14
N ALA A 26 -5.63 -3.31 -1.29
CA ALA A 26 -5.83 -2.30 -0.26
C ALA A 26 -6.52 -2.89 0.97
N GLU A 27 -7.52 -3.75 0.79
CA GLU A 27 -8.21 -4.45 1.89
C GLU A 27 -7.25 -5.33 2.69
N SER A 28 -6.39 -6.07 1.99
CA SER A 28 -5.37 -6.91 2.62
C SER A 28 -4.41 -6.07 3.47
N LEU A 29 -3.91 -4.96 2.92
CA LEU A 29 -3.03 -4.03 3.64
C LEU A 29 -3.70 -3.51 4.92
N TRP A 30 -4.93 -2.99 4.81
CA TRP A 30 -5.64 -2.43 5.95
C TRP A 30 -6.03 -3.49 6.97
N SER A 31 -6.33 -4.72 6.55
CA SER A 31 -6.55 -5.85 7.45
C SER A 31 -5.27 -6.16 8.26
N THR A 32 -4.11 -6.20 7.60
CA THR A 32 -2.82 -6.40 8.26
C THR A 32 -2.51 -5.27 9.25
N PHE A 33 -2.64 -4.01 8.85
CA PHE A 33 -2.44 -2.86 9.75
C PHE A 33 -3.30 -2.97 11.00
N LYS A 34 -4.59 -3.30 10.82
CA LYS A 34 -5.52 -3.35 11.93
C LYS A 34 -5.15 -4.41 12.95
N HIS A 35 -4.80 -5.62 12.48
CA HIS A 35 -4.45 -6.75 13.33
C HIS A 35 -3.07 -6.62 13.99
N GLU A 36 -2.07 -6.15 13.24
CA GLU A 36 -0.69 -6.06 13.72
C GLU A 36 -0.45 -4.83 14.59
N TYR A 37 -1.17 -3.74 14.34
CA TYR A 37 -0.89 -2.45 14.98
C TYR A 37 -2.13 -1.82 15.60
N TYR A 38 -3.14 -1.44 14.81
CA TYR A 38 -4.25 -0.60 15.29
C TYR A 38 -4.95 -1.14 16.55
N TYR A 39 -5.36 -2.42 16.56
CA TYR A 39 -6.08 -3.00 17.69
C TYR A 39 -5.21 -3.20 18.95
N ARG A 40 -3.90 -3.04 18.83
CA ARG A 40 -2.93 -3.19 19.93
C ARG A 40 -2.53 -1.85 20.54
N HIS A 41 -3.06 -0.74 20.04
CA HIS A 41 -2.71 0.61 20.47
C HIS A 41 -3.97 1.41 20.79
N VAL A 42 -3.85 2.33 21.74
CA VAL A 42 -4.87 3.33 22.05
C VAL A 42 -4.35 4.68 21.60
N PHE A 43 -5.17 5.44 20.89
CA PHE A 43 -4.84 6.77 20.39
C PHE A 43 -5.71 7.79 21.13
N GLY A 44 -5.07 8.76 21.80
CA GLY A 44 -5.75 9.85 22.50
C GLY A 44 -6.18 10.96 21.56
N THR A 45 -5.50 11.12 20.42
CA THR A 45 -5.83 12.15 19.43
C THR A 45 -5.81 11.64 17.99
N LYS A 46 -6.52 12.35 17.10
CA LYS A 46 -6.45 12.11 15.65
C LYS A 46 -5.02 12.25 15.10
N MET A 47 -4.24 13.18 15.65
CA MET A 47 -2.87 13.43 15.19
C MET A 47 -1.95 12.26 15.52
N GLU A 48 -2.11 11.65 16.70
CA GLU A 48 -1.40 10.42 17.07
C GLU A 48 -1.75 9.27 16.13
N LEU A 49 -3.03 9.09 15.79
CA LEU A 49 -3.44 8.07 14.82
C LEU A 49 -2.81 8.30 13.44
N ILE A 50 -2.77 9.55 12.95
CA ILE A 50 -2.14 9.88 11.67
C ILE A 50 -0.65 9.55 11.70
N ALA A 51 0.06 9.95 12.76
CA ALA A 51 1.49 9.65 12.92
C ALA A 51 1.75 8.14 13.00
N ALA A 52 0.88 7.41 13.70
CA ALA A 52 0.95 5.95 13.79
C ALA A 52 0.78 5.28 12.42
N VAL A 53 -0.18 5.74 11.61
CA VAL A 53 -0.37 5.24 10.24
C VAL A 53 0.86 5.53 9.37
N ASP A 54 1.42 6.74 9.42
CA ASP A 54 2.62 7.08 8.65
C ASP A 54 3.83 6.21 9.04
N ASN A 55 4.06 6.05 10.34
CA ASN A 55 5.14 5.21 10.85
C ASN A 55 4.95 3.74 10.45
N TRP A 56 3.73 3.22 10.55
CA TRP A 56 3.43 1.85 10.16
C TRP A 56 3.58 1.65 8.65
N MET A 57 3.14 2.59 7.82
CA MET A 57 3.33 2.55 6.37
C MET A 57 4.82 2.56 5.99
N ARG A 58 5.64 3.36 6.68
CA ARG A 58 7.09 3.36 6.50
C ARG A 58 7.70 2.00 6.85
N PHE A 59 7.29 1.39 7.96
CA PHE A 59 7.69 0.04 8.33
C PHE A 59 7.26 -0.98 7.27
N TYR A 60 5.99 -0.96 6.85
CA TYR A 60 5.42 -1.87 5.86
C TYR A 60 6.21 -1.84 4.56
N ASN A 61 6.45 -0.66 4.01
CA ASN A 61 7.10 -0.50 2.70
C ASN A 61 8.61 -0.81 2.73
N HIS A 62 9.31 -0.43 3.81
CA HIS A 62 10.78 -0.52 3.85
C HIS A 62 11.31 -1.77 4.54
N GLN A 63 10.60 -2.31 5.54
CA GLN A 63 11.15 -3.30 6.47
C GLN A 63 10.35 -4.60 6.53
N ARG A 64 9.01 -4.54 6.44
CA ARG A 64 8.14 -5.72 6.57
C ARG A 64 8.45 -6.71 5.45
N ARG A 65 8.76 -7.96 5.82
CA ARG A 65 9.04 -9.04 4.85
C ARG A 65 7.75 -9.77 4.49
N HIS A 66 7.60 -10.09 3.21
CA HIS A 66 6.43 -10.81 2.69
C HIS A 66 6.86 -12.10 2.01
N SER A 67 6.26 -13.23 2.41
CA SER A 67 6.56 -14.55 1.84
C SER A 67 6.25 -14.63 0.35
N SER A 68 5.19 -13.97 -0.11
CA SER A 68 4.79 -13.91 -1.52
C SER A 68 5.80 -13.25 -2.44
N ILE A 69 6.72 -12.44 -1.91
CA ILE A 69 7.78 -11.74 -2.67
C ILE A 69 9.17 -12.15 -2.20
N GLY A 70 9.33 -13.41 -1.80
CA GLY A 70 10.64 -14.00 -1.47
C GLY A 70 11.24 -13.44 -0.18
N MET A 71 10.40 -13.13 0.81
CA MET A 71 10.81 -12.56 2.11
C MET A 71 11.54 -11.21 1.99
N ARG A 72 11.22 -10.43 0.95
CA ARG A 72 11.71 -9.06 0.75
C ARG A 72 10.69 -8.04 1.24
N SER A 73 11.14 -6.81 1.48
CA SER A 73 10.24 -5.68 1.68
C SER A 73 9.65 -5.20 0.35
N PRO A 74 8.45 -4.59 0.34
CA PRO A 74 7.81 -4.10 -0.88
C PRO A 74 8.73 -3.23 -1.73
N ILE A 75 9.41 -2.24 -1.15
CA ILE A 75 10.34 -1.37 -1.88
C ILE A 75 11.52 -2.15 -2.46
N THR A 76 12.06 -3.12 -1.71
CA THR A 76 13.17 -3.94 -2.22
C THR A 76 12.72 -4.76 -3.42
N TYR A 77 11.52 -5.34 -3.35
CA TYR A 77 10.95 -6.09 -4.45
C TYR A 77 10.67 -5.22 -5.67
N GLU A 78 10.03 -4.06 -5.51
CA GLU A 78 9.79 -3.12 -6.61
C GLU A 78 11.08 -2.67 -7.29
N ARG A 79 12.13 -2.35 -6.52
CA ARG A 79 13.44 -2.02 -7.08
C ARG A 79 14.01 -3.14 -7.93
N THR A 80 13.79 -4.41 -7.56
CA THR A 80 14.26 -5.54 -8.36
C THR A 80 13.51 -5.69 -9.68
N LEU A 81 12.23 -5.30 -9.73
CA LEU A 81 11.44 -5.29 -10.97
C LEU A 81 11.91 -4.20 -11.93
N ASN A 82 12.22 -3.00 -11.42
CA ASN A 82 12.70 -1.90 -12.25
C ASN A 82 14.06 -2.22 -12.92
N VAL A 83 14.96 -2.88 -12.19
CA VAL A 83 16.23 -3.34 -12.77
C VAL A 83 16.00 -4.32 -13.94
N THR A 84 15.00 -5.19 -13.84
CA THR A 84 14.66 -6.12 -14.93
C THR A 84 14.08 -5.41 -16.15
N LEU A 85 13.27 -4.37 -15.94
CA LEU A 85 12.66 -3.58 -17.03
C LEU A 85 13.69 -2.73 -17.78
N GLU A 86 14.72 -2.20 -17.11
CA GLU A 86 15.79 -1.43 -17.76
C GLU A 86 16.85 -2.31 -18.45
N ALA A 87 16.90 -3.60 -18.13
CA ALA A 87 17.81 -4.56 -18.73
C ALA A 87 17.22 -5.31 -19.96
N SER A 88 15.99 -4.97 -20.36
CA SER A 88 15.25 -5.58 -21.48
C SER A 88 15.05 -4.58 -22.61
#